data_AF-A0A4V2A4Q0-F1
#
_entry.id   AF-A0A4V2A4Q0-F1
#
_cell.length_a   1.000
_cell.length_b   1.000
_cell.length_c   1.000
_cell.angle_alpha   90.00
_cell.angle_beta   90.00
_cell.angle_gamma   90.00
#
_symmetry.space_group_name_H-M   'P 1'
#
loop_
_entity.id
_entity.type
_entity.pdbx_description
1 polymer ?
#
loop_
_entity_poly.entity_id
_entity_poly.type
_entity_poly.pdbx_seq_one_letter_code
_entity_poly.pdbx_strand_id
1 'polypeptide(L)'
;TFTSVDIAKDASYFFKYVSFETGAVDVEPTKAKWDLAWTYFSNTTNFGSEVPYLFQDVMLQNRNVEVAVYNTVAGTTPLTYDTFTEANIAAVTFSTSQITIGSGWRSGGGPSSAPAVNTTRFYILKDGDGNYYKVQFTGLTVNGERGFPAFKYALLRKG
;
A
#
# COMPACT_ATOMS: atom_id res chain seq x y z
N THR A 1 17.24 -18.71 -34.67
CA THR A 1 16.86 -17.29 -34.91
C THR A 1 16.36 -16.69 -33.62
N PHE A 2 16.52 -15.38 -33.42
CA PHE A 2 16.00 -14.68 -32.25
C PHE A 2 15.13 -13.50 -32.71
N THR A 3 14.22 -13.08 -31.84
CA THR A 3 13.40 -11.87 -32.00
C THR A 3 13.88 -10.84 -30.99
N SER A 4 13.96 -9.57 -31.40
CA SER A 4 14.32 -8.45 -30.52
C SER A 4 13.10 -7.56 -30.28
N VAL A 5 13.05 -6.94 -29.10
CA VAL A 5 12.08 -5.90 -28.75
C VAL A 5 12.83 -4.68 -28.21
N ASP A 6 12.55 -3.51 -28.77
CA ASP A 6 13.14 -2.25 -28.32
C ASP A 6 12.17 -1.53 -27.38
N ILE A 7 12.62 -1.25 -26.16
CA ILE A 7 11.82 -0.57 -25.13
C ILE A 7 12.38 0.83 -24.91
N ALA A 8 11.71 1.84 -25.46
CA ALA A 8 12.08 3.23 -25.26
C ALA A 8 11.85 3.66 -23.81
N LYS A 9 12.82 4.40 -23.24
CA LYS A 9 12.64 5.05 -21.93
C LYS A 9 11.59 6.14 -22.04
N ASP A 10 10.79 6.29 -20.98
CA ASP A 10 9.80 7.35 -20.85
C ASP A 10 9.87 7.91 -19.43
N ALA A 11 10.21 9.19 -19.31
CA ALA A 11 10.39 9.84 -18.02
C ALA A 11 9.07 9.99 -17.22
N SER A 12 7.92 9.77 -17.87
CA SER A 12 6.58 9.86 -17.26
C SER A 12 6.20 8.62 -16.44
N TYR A 13 6.98 7.54 -16.52
CA TYR A 13 6.71 6.25 -15.86
C TYR A 13 7.89 5.82 -14.99
N PHE A 14 7.65 4.90 -14.05
CA PHE A 14 8.74 4.23 -13.33
C PHE A 14 9.22 3.01 -14.12
N PHE A 15 8.30 2.28 -14.76
CA PHE A 15 8.64 1.13 -15.59
C PHE A 15 7.91 1.16 -16.94
N LYS A 16 8.55 0.51 -17.91
CA LYS A 16 7.90 0.03 -19.13
C LYS A 16 7.77 -1.48 -19.00
N TYR A 17 6.58 -2.00 -19.30
CA TYR A 17 6.26 -3.41 -19.17
C TYR A 17 6.31 -4.08 -20.55
N VAL A 18 6.67 -5.36 -20.55
CA VAL A 18 6.84 -6.15 -21.77
C VAL A 18 6.13 -7.49 -21.60
N SER A 19 5.31 -7.83 -22.57
CA SER A 19 4.81 -9.17 -22.82
C SER A 19 5.71 -9.85 -23.85
N PHE A 20 6.08 -11.12 -23.62
CA PHE A 20 6.80 -11.90 -24.63
C PHE A 20 5.93 -12.29 -25.83
N GLU A 21 4.60 -12.17 -25.71
CA GLU A 21 3.67 -12.46 -26.80
C GLU A 21 3.38 -11.22 -27.65
N THR A 22 3.23 -10.04 -27.01
CA THR A 22 2.72 -8.83 -27.67
C THR A 22 3.68 -7.63 -27.62
N GLY A 23 4.86 -7.76 -27.00
CA GLY A 23 5.83 -6.68 -26.90
C GLY A 23 5.51 -5.69 -25.78
N ALA A 24 5.79 -4.39 -25.99
CA ALA A 24 5.55 -3.37 -24.99
C ALA A 24 4.05 -3.24 -24.65
N VAL A 25 3.73 -3.12 -23.36
CA VAL A 25 2.35 -3.02 -22.85
C VAL A 25 2.24 -1.94 -21.77
N ASP A 26 1.07 -1.30 -21.70
CA ASP A 26 0.74 -0.32 -20.67
C ASP A 26 0.07 -1.03 -19.49
N VAL A 27 0.72 -0.96 -18.31
CA VAL A 27 0.26 -1.67 -17.09
C VAL A 27 -0.02 -0.70 -15.95
N GLU A 28 0.92 0.17 -15.62
CA GLU A 28 0.75 1.19 -14.58
C GLU A 28 0.38 2.56 -15.19
N PRO A 29 -0.40 3.40 -14.48
CA PRO A 29 -0.57 4.79 -14.88
C PRO A 29 0.75 5.57 -14.83
N THR A 30 0.81 6.73 -15.48
CA THR A 30 1.96 7.64 -15.35
C THR A 30 2.27 7.92 -13.88
N LYS A 31 3.56 8.00 -13.55
CA LYS A 31 4.06 7.97 -12.16
C LYS A 31 3.49 9.05 -11.23
N ALA A 32 2.98 10.16 -11.77
CA ALA A 32 2.41 11.27 -11.01
C ALA A 32 0.88 11.22 -10.87
N LYS A 33 0.20 10.18 -11.36
CA LYS A 33 -1.27 10.10 -11.40
C LYS A 33 -1.89 9.06 -10.46
N TRP A 34 -1.10 8.53 -9.52
CA TRP A 34 -1.58 7.56 -8.54
C TRP A 34 -0.68 7.54 -7.31
N ASP A 35 -1.27 7.23 -6.15
CA ASP A 35 -0.53 7.13 -4.89
C ASP A 35 -0.58 5.72 -4.28
N LEU A 36 -1.71 5.04 -4.47
CA LEU A 36 -2.00 3.74 -3.87
C LEU A 36 -2.52 2.77 -4.95
N ALA A 37 -2.10 1.51 -4.86
CA ALA A 37 -2.61 0.43 -5.70
C ALA A 37 -2.95 -0.81 -4.87
N TRP A 38 -4.20 -1.25 -4.93
CA TRP A 38 -4.62 -2.53 -4.39
C TRP A 38 -4.27 -3.62 -5.41
N THR A 39 -3.50 -4.61 -4.98
CA THR A 39 -3.02 -5.64 -5.90
C THR A 39 -2.84 -6.98 -5.19
N TYR A 40 -2.80 -8.02 -6.02
CA TYR A 40 -2.23 -9.30 -5.66
C TYR A 40 -0.70 -9.19 -5.57
N PHE A 41 -0.10 -9.94 -4.66
CA PHE A 41 1.35 -10.06 -4.51
C PHE A 41 1.69 -11.49 -4.06
N SER A 42 2.82 -12.03 -4.50
CA SER A 42 3.39 -13.26 -3.95
C SER A 42 4.74 -12.99 -3.32
N ASN A 43 5.02 -13.63 -2.18
CA ASN A 43 6.32 -13.58 -1.53
C ASN A 43 6.63 -14.92 -0.87
N THR A 44 7.79 -15.06 -0.24
CA THR A 44 8.07 -16.18 0.65
C THR A 44 7.59 -15.89 2.07
N THR A 45 7.05 -16.91 2.74
CA THR A 45 6.74 -16.87 4.17
C THR A 45 7.36 -18.10 4.83
N ASN A 46 7.93 -17.93 6.03
CA ASN A 46 8.49 -19.03 6.79
C ASN A 46 7.43 -19.71 7.67
N PHE A 47 7.10 -20.97 7.37
CA PHE A 47 6.22 -21.83 8.17
C PHE A 47 6.98 -23.05 8.74
N GLY A 48 8.24 -22.86 9.13
CA GLY A 48 9.19 -23.94 9.44
C GLY A 48 10.16 -24.22 8.28
N SER A 49 9.78 -23.79 7.07
CA SER A 49 10.62 -23.60 5.88
C SER A 49 10.04 -22.44 5.05
N GLU A 50 10.82 -21.86 4.16
CA GLU A 50 10.30 -20.86 3.22
C GLU A 50 9.37 -21.54 2.21
N VAL A 51 8.15 -21.03 2.13
CA VAL A 51 7.15 -21.46 1.14
C VAL A 51 6.61 -20.24 0.39
N PRO A 52 6.21 -20.41 -0.89
CA PRO A 52 5.46 -19.39 -1.60
C PRO A 52 4.17 -19.07 -0.84
N TYR A 53 3.92 -17.78 -0.64
CA TYR A 53 2.75 -17.26 0.04
C TYR A 53 2.10 -16.18 -0.80
N LEU A 54 0.79 -16.28 -0.91
CA LEU A 54 -0.01 -15.46 -1.80
C LEU A 54 -0.80 -14.45 -0.98
N PHE A 55 -0.61 -13.18 -1.29
CA PHE A 55 -1.33 -12.07 -0.70
C PHE A 55 -2.36 -11.56 -1.71
N GLN A 56 -3.64 -11.76 -1.41
CA GLN A 56 -4.74 -11.32 -2.27
C GLN A 56 -5.03 -9.82 -2.18
N ASP A 57 -4.46 -9.15 -1.17
CA ASP A 57 -4.91 -7.84 -0.73
C ASP A 57 -3.78 -6.96 -0.17
N VAL A 58 -2.73 -6.82 -0.98
CA VAL A 58 -1.63 -5.91 -0.69
C VAL A 58 -1.99 -4.51 -1.13
N MET A 59 -1.71 -3.54 -0.26
CA MET A 59 -1.71 -2.15 -0.63
C MET A 59 -0.29 -1.66 -0.89
N LEU A 60 -0.02 -1.39 -2.15
CA LEU A 60 1.21 -0.72 -2.57
C LEU A 60 1.03 0.79 -2.48
N GLN A 61 2.08 1.46 -2.00
CA GLN A 61 2.27 2.89 -2.26
C GLN A 61 3.15 3.07 -3.51
N ASN A 62 2.88 4.12 -4.28
CA ASN A 62 3.70 4.50 -5.41
C ASN A 62 5.11 4.91 -4.94
N ARG A 63 6.12 4.86 -5.82
CA ARG A 63 7.52 5.11 -5.47
C ARG A 63 7.84 6.58 -5.17
N ASN A 64 6.96 7.49 -5.56
CA ASN A 64 6.99 8.90 -5.16
C ASN A 64 6.16 9.18 -3.89
N VAL A 65 5.60 8.15 -3.25
CA VAL A 65 4.82 8.27 -2.02
C VAL A 65 5.62 7.72 -0.85
N GLU A 66 5.68 8.52 0.21
CA GLU A 66 6.23 8.09 1.49
C GLU A 66 5.10 7.81 2.47
N VAL A 67 5.23 6.75 3.26
CA VAL A 67 4.22 6.36 4.25
C VAL A 67 4.84 6.19 5.61
N ALA A 68 4.16 6.69 6.63
CA ALA A 68 4.40 6.34 8.03
C ALA A 68 3.23 5.50 8.57
N VAL A 69 3.54 4.53 9.44
CA VAL A 69 2.54 3.73 10.17
C VAL A 69 2.38 4.31 11.57
N TYR A 70 1.16 4.67 11.96
CA TYR A 70 0.87 5.09 13.32
C TYR A 70 0.09 3.99 14.05
N ASN A 71 0.63 3.48 15.16
CA ASN A 71 -0.02 2.48 16.00
C ASN A 71 -0.74 3.18 17.17
N THR A 72 -2.06 3.02 17.26
CA THR A 72 -2.92 3.68 18.26
C THR A 72 -2.86 3.02 19.64
N VAL A 73 -2.01 1.99 19.80
CA VAL A 73 -1.80 1.26 21.05
C VAL A 73 -0.37 1.37 21.55
N ALA A 74 0.48 2.16 20.88
CA ALA A 74 1.86 2.38 21.25
C ALA A 74 2.04 3.73 21.96
N GLY A 75 2.88 3.77 22.99
CA GLY A 75 3.19 4.99 23.75
C GLY A 75 2.29 5.25 24.95
N THR A 76 2.59 6.31 25.70
CA THR A 76 1.91 6.67 26.97
C THR A 76 0.60 7.45 26.75
N THR A 77 0.46 8.12 25.61
CA THR A 77 -0.75 8.86 25.23
C THR A 77 -0.98 8.73 23.72
N PRO A 78 -1.44 7.55 23.24
CA PRO A 78 -1.63 7.32 21.82
C PRO A 78 -2.76 8.21 21.26
N LEU A 79 -2.53 8.73 20.06
CA LEU A 79 -3.55 9.46 19.31
C LEU A 79 -4.47 8.48 18.57
N THR A 80 -5.69 8.92 18.32
CA THR A 80 -6.62 8.21 17.42
C THR A 80 -6.50 8.80 16.02
N TYR A 81 -7.13 8.15 15.04
CA TYR A 81 -7.25 8.71 13.69
C TYR A 81 -7.86 10.13 13.75
N ASP A 82 -8.88 10.36 14.57
CA ASP A 82 -9.58 11.64 14.62
C ASP A 82 -8.74 12.73 15.31
N THR A 83 -7.97 12.38 16.35
CA THR A 83 -7.15 13.35 17.10
C THR A 83 -5.76 13.60 16.50
N PHE A 84 -5.32 12.81 15.52
CA PHE A 84 -4.07 13.07 14.80
C PHE A 84 -4.22 14.25 13.83
N THR A 85 -3.33 15.24 13.96
CA THR A 85 -3.35 16.51 13.23
C THR A 85 -2.02 16.77 12.51
N GLU A 86 -1.94 17.85 11.73
CA GLU A 86 -0.71 18.29 11.05
C GLU A 86 0.49 18.42 12.02
N ALA A 87 0.26 18.94 13.23
CA ALA A 87 1.32 19.13 14.23
C ALA A 87 1.99 17.81 14.66
N ASN A 88 1.34 16.67 14.44
CA ASN A 88 1.86 15.36 14.81
C ASN A 88 2.71 14.71 13.70
N ILE A 89 2.74 15.27 12.48
CA ILE A 89 3.50 14.70 11.35
C ILE A 89 5.00 14.62 11.65
N ALA A 90 5.56 15.59 12.39
CA ALA A 90 6.97 15.59 12.74
C ALA A 90 7.36 14.44 13.70
N ALA A 91 6.39 13.78 14.34
CA ALA A 91 6.60 12.69 15.28
C ALA A 91 6.52 11.30 14.64
N VAL A 92 6.28 11.19 13.32
CA VAL A 92 6.20 9.91 12.62
C VAL A 92 7.35 9.73 11.64
N THR A 93 7.81 8.49 11.49
CA THR A 93 8.90 8.15 10.57
C THR A 93 8.33 7.65 9.26
N PHE A 94 8.69 8.33 8.17
CA PHE A 94 8.28 7.98 6.82
C PHE A 94 9.20 6.91 6.20
N SER A 95 8.61 6.07 5.36
CA SER A 95 9.26 5.01 4.61
C SER A 95 8.89 5.11 3.13
N THR A 96 9.88 4.92 2.27
CA THR A 96 9.73 4.83 0.81
C THR A 96 9.49 3.39 0.33
N SER A 97 9.46 2.41 1.23
CA SER A 97 9.16 1.03 0.86
C SER A 97 7.73 0.91 0.33
N GLN A 98 7.58 0.35 -0.87
CA GLN A 98 6.26 0.21 -1.51
C GLN A 98 5.27 -0.63 -0.69
N ILE A 99 5.77 -1.43 0.26
CA ILE A 99 4.99 -2.32 1.12
C ILE A 99 4.87 -1.81 2.56
N THR A 100 5.08 -0.52 2.83
CA THR A 100 4.92 0.03 4.19
C THR A 100 3.47 -0.12 4.68
N ILE A 101 2.47 0.14 3.84
CA ILE A 101 1.09 -0.31 4.11
C ILE A 101 1.02 -1.83 3.93
N GLY A 102 1.37 -2.29 2.72
CA GLY A 102 1.55 -3.70 2.40
C GLY A 102 0.33 -4.54 2.79
N SER A 103 0.56 -5.62 3.53
CA SER A 103 -0.51 -6.42 4.14
C SER A 103 -0.82 -6.02 5.58
N GLY A 104 -0.10 -5.04 6.14
CA GLY A 104 -0.15 -4.66 7.55
C GLY A 104 -1.48 -4.03 7.98
N TRP A 105 -2.31 -3.59 7.03
CA TRP A 105 -3.62 -3.01 7.29
C TRP A 105 -4.69 -4.03 7.71
N ARG A 106 -4.38 -5.33 7.62
CA ARG A 106 -5.31 -6.42 7.96
C ARG A 106 -4.59 -7.65 8.52
N SER A 107 -5.32 -8.49 9.24
CA SER A 107 -4.94 -9.88 9.49
C SER A 107 -5.42 -10.76 8.34
N GLY A 108 -4.60 -11.73 7.93
CA GLY A 108 -4.89 -12.60 6.78
C GLY A 108 -5.95 -13.67 7.04
N GLY A 109 -6.30 -13.91 8.31
CA GLY A 109 -7.10 -15.06 8.74
C GLY A 109 -6.30 -16.37 8.72
N GLY A 110 -6.97 -17.47 9.07
CA GLY A 110 -6.44 -18.83 9.04
C GLY A 110 -7.55 -19.86 9.21
N PRO A 111 -7.24 -21.15 9.32
CA PRO A 111 -8.24 -22.22 9.44
C PRO A 111 -9.25 -22.03 10.58
N SER A 112 -8.86 -21.28 11.61
CA SER A 112 -9.65 -21.00 12.81
C SER A 112 -10.01 -19.53 13.01
N SER A 113 -9.66 -18.63 12.08
CA SER A 113 -9.96 -17.19 12.22
C SER A 113 -10.28 -16.52 10.90
N ALA A 114 -11.32 -15.70 10.88
CA ALA A 114 -11.64 -14.87 9.73
C ALA A 114 -10.57 -13.78 9.55
N PRO A 115 -10.32 -13.34 8.30
CA PRO A 115 -9.49 -12.16 8.08
C PRO A 115 -10.21 -10.91 8.59
N ALA A 116 -9.47 -9.93 9.10
CA ALA A 116 -10.03 -8.72 9.69
C ALA A 116 -9.18 -7.49 9.42
N VAL A 117 -9.81 -6.33 9.35
CA VAL A 117 -9.10 -5.04 9.30
C VAL A 117 -8.32 -4.84 10.60
N ASN A 118 -7.10 -4.31 10.51
CA ASN A 118 -6.32 -3.94 11.67
C ASN A 118 -6.81 -2.60 12.22
N THR A 119 -7.49 -2.65 13.37
CA THR A 119 -8.09 -1.47 14.00
C THR A 119 -7.13 -0.68 14.89
N THR A 120 -5.90 -1.16 15.11
CA THR A 120 -4.92 -0.52 16.00
C THR A 120 -3.90 0.34 15.26
N ARG A 121 -4.17 0.67 13.99
CA ARG A 121 -3.31 1.53 13.19
C ARG A 121 -4.05 2.36 12.15
N PHE A 122 -3.39 3.42 11.73
CA PHE A 122 -3.69 4.16 10.52
C PHE A 122 -2.37 4.62 9.88
N TYR A 123 -2.46 5.20 8.70
CA TYR A 123 -1.30 5.54 7.87
C TYR A 123 -1.26 7.03 7.60
N ILE A 124 -0.05 7.58 7.56
CA ILE A 124 0.18 8.95 7.11
C ILE A 124 0.90 8.85 5.77
N LEU A 125 0.30 9.41 4.73
CA LEU A 125 0.85 9.44 3.38
C LEU A 125 1.38 10.84 3.10
N LYS A 126 2.56 10.91 2.49
CA LYS A 126 3.08 12.10 1.81
C LYS A 126 3.12 11.79 0.32
N ASP A 127 2.29 12.48 -0.46
CA ASP A 127 2.17 12.24 -1.90
C ASP A 127 3.31 12.91 -2.71
N GLY A 128 3.31 12.67 -4.02
CA GLY A 128 4.30 13.23 -4.94
C GLY A 128 4.23 14.75 -5.10
N ASP A 129 3.11 15.37 -4.72
CA ASP A 129 2.87 16.82 -4.77
C ASP A 129 3.16 17.50 -3.43
N GLY A 130 3.58 16.75 -2.40
CA GLY A 130 3.91 17.26 -1.08
C GLY A 130 2.71 17.40 -0.13
N ASN A 131 1.53 16.92 -0.50
CA ASN A 131 0.38 16.87 0.40
C ASN A 131 0.53 15.73 1.41
N TYR A 132 -0.08 15.91 2.57
CA TYR A 132 -0.11 14.92 3.64
C TYR A 132 -1.55 14.50 3.92
N TYR A 133 -1.79 13.19 3.96
CA TYR A 133 -3.08 12.60 4.29
C TYR A 133 -2.95 11.63 5.45
N LYS A 134 -4.00 11.50 6.25
CA LYS A 134 -4.21 10.31 7.09
C LYS A 134 -5.18 9.36 6.39
N VAL A 135 -4.91 8.07 6.42
CA VAL A 135 -5.72 7.00 5.80
C VAL A 135 -5.97 5.90 6.83
N GLN A 136 -7.22 5.48 7.00
CA GLN A 136 -7.60 4.36 7.85
C GLN A 136 -8.52 3.41 7.11
N PHE A 137 -8.13 2.14 7.04
CA PHE A 137 -8.96 1.08 6.48
C PHE A 137 -10.15 0.78 7.39
N THR A 138 -11.30 0.51 6.79
CA THR A 138 -12.58 0.32 7.46
C THR A 138 -13.30 -0.95 7.02
N GLY A 139 -12.89 -1.55 5.90
CA GLY A 139 -13.51 -2.76 5.36
C GLY A 139 -12.53 -3.63 4.60
N LEU A 140 -12.87 -4.92 4.53
CA LEU A 140 -12.14 -5.97 3.80
C LEU A 140 -13.11 -6.92 3.09
N THR A 141 -14.31 -7.10 3.65
CA THR A 141 -15.33 -8.02 3.16
C THR A 141 -16.65 -7.30 2.90
N VAL A 142 -17.42 -7.83 1.94
CA VAL A 142 -18.84 -7.49 1.71
C VAL A 142 -19.60 -8.80 1.66
N ASN A 143 -20.66 -8.94 2.46
CA ASN A 143 -21.45 -10.18 2.58
C ASN A 143 -20.61 -11.45 2.88
N GLY A 144 -19.51 -11.29 3.63
CA GLY A 144 -18.60 -12.39 3.97
C GLY A 144 -17.55 -12.72 2.90
N GLU A 145 -17.64 -12.14 1.71
CA GLU A 145 -16.67 -12.30 0.64
C GLU A 145 -15.51 -11.31 0.81
N ARG A 146 -14.26 -11.81 0.78
CA ARG A 146 -13.03 -11.01 0.90
C ARG A 146 -12.65 -10.39 -0.44
N GLY A 147 -12.07 -9.20 -0.40
CA GLY A 147 -11.59 -8.50 -1.60
C GLY A 147 -12.28 -7.15 -1.82
N PHE A 148 -12.92 -6.62 -0.77
CA PHE A 148 -13.60 -5.34 -0.81
C PHE A 148 -12.93 -4.39 0.19
N PRO A 149 -11.68 -3.94 -0.08
CA PRO A 149 -11.03 -2.98 0.79
C PRO A 149 -11.81 -1.67 0.78
N ALA A 150 -12.10 -1.16 1.98
CA ALA A 150 -12.66 0.16 2.17
C ALA A 150 -11.76 0.96 3.11
N PHE A 151 -11.68 2.27 2.90
CA PHE A 151 -10.93 3.18 3.77
C PHE A 151 -11.56 4.56 3.81
N LYS A 152 -11.28 5.30 4.88
CA LYS A 152 -11.49 6.75 4.98
C LYS A 152 -10.14 7.46 4.92
N TYR A 153 -10.16 8.71 4.46
CA TYR A 153 -8.98 9.56 4.43
C TYR A 153 -9.34 11.01 4.76
N ALA A 154 -8.34 11.79 5.17
CA ALA A 154 -8.45 13.23 5.37
C ALA A 154 -7.12 13.91 5.05
N LEU A 155 -7.19 15.09 4.42
CA LEU A 155 -6.04 15.97 4.23
C LEU A 155 -5.59 16.51 5.59
N LEU A 156 -4.31 16.36 5.90
CA LEU A 156 -3.65 16.96 7.05
C LEU A 156 -2.98 18.28 6.69
N ARG A 157 -2.31 18.32 5.53
CA ARG A 157 -1.57 19.49 5.05
C ARG A 157 -1.49 19.50 3.53
N LYS A 158 -1.66 20.66 2.92
CA LYS A 158 -1.45 20.86 1.49
C LYS A 158 0.02 21.21 1.20
N GLY A 159 0.56 20.67 0.11
CA GLY A 159 1.88 21.02 -0.44
C GLY A 159 1.93 22.42 -1.03
#